data_AF-A0A090BSW8-F1
#
_entry.id   AF-A0A090BSW8-F1
#
_cell.length_a   1.000
_cell.length_b   1.000
_cell.length_c   1.000
_cell.angle_alpha   90.00
_cell.angle_beta   90.00
_cell.angle_gamma   90.00
#
_symmetry.space_group_name_H-M   'P 1'
#
loop_
_entity.id
_entity.type
_entity.pdbx_description
1 polymer ?
#
loop_
_entity_poly.entity_id
_entity_poly.type
_entity_poly.pdbx_seq_one_letter_code
_entity_poly.pdbx_strand_id
1 'polypeptide(L)'
;MRFLLLIAMSMTWVCSITGLPVGDADSSIGQLQERGIPYCLFPGRRPSSTSFTTSFSTEPLGYARTFSRNPPYERAGNSLLNYRIYERFSIGGIQTVIDVAPPDGHPAIANYEIEVRRIPVATPNAAGDCFHTARLSTGSRGPATISWEADASYTYYFTLSEI
;
A
#
# COMPACT_ATOMS: atom_id res chain seq x y z
N MET A 1 -1.90 38.44 67.88
CA MET A 1 -0.74 38.95 67.12
C MET A 1 -0.74 38.22 65.79
N ARG A 2 -1.21 38.81 64.69
CA ARG A 2 -0.63 39.89 63.85
C ARG A 2 0.11 39.30 62.63
N PHE A 3 -0.44 39.61 61.44
CA PHE A 3 0.15 39.68 60.09
C PHE A 3 0.48 38.34 59.36
N LEU A 4 -0.27 37.95 58.32
CA LEU A 4 -0.13 38.32 56.88
C LEU A 4 1.19 37.76 56.28
N LEU A 5 1.14 36.71 55.45
CA LEU A 5 0.91 36.72 53.99
C LEU A 5 2.12 37.26 53.21
N LEU A 6 2.85 36.36 52.54
CA LEU A 6 3.78 36.55 51.41
C LEU A 6 4.21 35.13 51.00
N ILE A 7 3.59 34.45 50.04
CA ILE A 7 3.80 34.62 48.58
C ILE A 7 5.21 35.13 48.28
N ALA A 8 6.15 34.23 48.05
CA ALA A 8 7.11 34.28 46.95
C ALA A 8 8.17 33.19 47.12
N MET A 9 8.53 32.57 46.00
CA MET A 9 9.61 31.60 45.79
C MET A 9 9.27 30.17 46.22
N SER A 10 9.19 29.18 45.35
CA SER A 10 9.52 29.13 43.93
C SER A 10 8.89 27.87 43.35
N MET A 11 8.33 28.04 42.16
CA MET A 11 7.78 27.05 41.24
C MET A 11 8.22 25.60 41.45
N THR A 12 7.29 24.78 41.94
CA THR A 12 7.22 23.35 41.58
C THR A 12 5.97 23.15 40.73
N TRP A 13 6.04 23.66 39.50
CA TRP A 13 5.07 23.35 38.47
C TRP A 13 5.71 22.37 37.48
N VAL A 14 5.08 21.20 37.42
CA VAL A 14 4.94 20.33 36.25
C VAL A 14 6.16 19.52 35.84
N CYS A 15 6.13 18.23 36.21
CA CYS A 15 6.18 17.14 35.24
C CYS A 15 5.50 15.90 35.84
N SER A 16 4.21 15.78 35.51
CA SER A 16 3.55 14.57 35.02
C SER A 16 3.81 13.23 35.73
N ILE A 17 2.84 12.87 36.58
CA ILE A 17 1.99 11.67 36.46
C ILE A 17 2.72 10.35 36.18
N THR A 18 2.79 9.57 37.26
CA THR A 18 2.80 8.11 37.35
C THR A 18 1.84 7.41 36.37
N GLY A 19 2.31 6.37 35.68
CA GLY A 19 1.45 5.40 35.00
C GLY A 19 2.17 4.47 34.03
N LEU A 20 3.02 3.58 34.52
CA LEU A 20 3.29 2.29 33.85
C LEU A 20 2.27 1.29 34.44
N PRO A 21 1.66 0.36 33.65
CA PRO A 21 2.42 -0.81 33.18
C PRO A 21 1.95 -1.46 31.84
N VAL A 22 2.89 -2.22 31.25
CA VAL A 22 2.72 -3.46 30.46
C VAL A 22 1.86 -3.43 29.19
N GLY A 23 2.57 -3.44 28.05
CA GLY A 23 2.39 -4.41 26.97
C GLY A 23 1.03 -4.51 26.29
N ASP A 24 0.90 -3.88 25.14
CA ASP A 24 0.31 -4.51 23.96
C ASP A 24 1.11 -4.11 22.73
N ALA A 25 1.82 -5.10 22.17
CA ALA A 25 2.43 -5.02 20.87
C ALA A 25 1.31 -5.12 19.83
N ASP A 26 0.67 -3.99 19.53
CA ASP A 26 -0.28 -3.92 18.42
C ASP A 26 0.47 -3.85 17.09
N SER A 27 0.72 -5.04 16.56
CA SER A 27 1.17 -5.32 15.21
C SER A 27 0.16 -4.81 14.18
N SER A 28 0.43 -3.69 13.52
CA SER A 28 -0.02 -3.40 12.15
C SER A 28 0.62 -2.15 11.54
N ILE A 29 1.93 -1.97 11.72
CA ILE A 29 2.67 -1.20 10.71
C ILE A 29 2.89 -2.17 9.56
N GLY A 30 2.03 -2.10 8.54
CA GLY A 30 2.33 -2.69 7.24
C GLY A 30 3.69 -2.15 6.82
N GLN A 31 4.73 -2.97 6.93
CA GLN A 31 6.08 -2.62 6.53
C GLN A 31 6.07 -2.44 5.00
N LEU A 32 5.80 -1.23 4.55
CA LEU A 32 6.35 -0.71 3.31
C LEU A 32 7.86 -0.64 3.53
N GLN A 33 8.54 -1.76 3.38
CA GLN A 33 9.99 -1.76 3.31
C GLN A 33 10.37 -1.14 1.96
N GLU A 34 10.76 0.13 1.96
CA GLU A 34 11.38 0.77 0.79
C GLU A 34 12.62 -0.05 0.39
N ARG A 35 12.46 -0.92 -0.60
CA ARG A 35 13.57 -1.48 -1.35
C ARG A 35 13.99 -0.42 -2.37
N GLY A 36 15.28 -0.11 -2.43
CA GLY A 36 15.89 0.93 -3.27
C GLY A 36 15.25 1.12 -4.66
N ILE A 37 15.91 0.70 -5.74
CA ILE A 37 15.29 0.76 -7.07
C ILE A 37 14.31 -0.42 -7.16
N PRO A 38 13.05 -0.23 -7.62
CA PRO A 38 12.10 -1.31 -7.82
C PRO A 38 12.71 -2.41 -8.69
N TYR A 39 12.59 -3.67 -8.25
CA TYR A 39 13.14 -4.82 -8.94
C TYR A 39 12.04 -5.84 -9.22
N CYS A 40 11.80 -6.11 -10.50
CA CYS A 40 10.76 -7.03 -10.96
C CYS A 40 11.39 -8.33 -11.43
N LEU A 41 10.91 -9.46 -10.91
CA LEU A 41 11.25 -10.80 -11.37
C LEU A 41 10.60 -11.09 -12.71
N PHE A 42 9.44 -10.51 -12.99
CA PHE A 42 8.68 -10.71 -14.22
C PHE A 42 8.91 -9.54 -15.20
N PRO A 43 8.98 -9.79 -16.53
CA PRO A 43 8.80 -11.07 -17.22
C PRO A 43 10.08 -11.92 -17.35
N GLY A 44 11.17 -11.57 -16.64
CA GLY A 44 12.43 -12.33 -16.68
C GLY A 44 12.27 -13.79 -16.24
N ARG A 45 11.36 -14.04 -15.30
CA ARG A 45 10.83 -15.37 -14.96
C ARG A 45 9.46 -15.57 -15.57
N ARG A 46 9.09 -16.82 -15.87
CA ARG A 46 7.72 -17.14 -16.29
C ARG A 46 6.79 -17.23 -15.08
N PRO A 47 5.61 -16.61 -15.10
CA PRO A 47 4.60 -16.79 -14.06
C PRO A 47 4.20 -18.26 -13.90
N SER A 48 3.90 -18.67 -12.68
CA SER A 48 3.36 -20.00 -12.36
C SER A 48 1.88 -20.12 -12.73
N SER A 49 1.32 -21.33 -12.64
CA SER A 49 -0.12 -21.57 -12.85
C SER A 49 -1.03 -20.91 -11.81
N THR A 50 -0.47 -20.54 -10.65
CA THR A 50 -1.16 -19.80 -9.57
C THR A 50 -0.88 -18.31 -9.62
N SER A 51 -0.03 -17.84 -10.54
CA SER A 51 0.20 -16.41 -10.73
C SER A 51 -1.02 -15.75 -11.39
N PHE A 52 -1.21 -14.47 -11.10
CA PHE A 52 -2.21 -13.64 -11.74
C PHE A 52 -1.55 -12.44 -12.39
N THR A 53 -1.88 -12.21 -13.65
CA THR A 53 -1.35 -11.09 -14.44
C THR A 53 -2.50 -10.37 -15.11
N THR A 54 -2.51 -9.06 -15.04
CA THR A 54 -3.46 -8.22 -15.79
C THR A 54 -2.80 -6.92 -16.23
N SER A 55 -3.39 -6.26 -17.22
CA SER A 55 -2.96 -4.94 -17.66
C SER A 55 -4.12 -3.96 -17.60
N PHE A 56 -3.84 -2.71 -17.27
CA PHE A 56 -4.83 -1.65 -17.23
C PHE A 56 -4.22 -0.33 -17.68
N SER A 57 -5.08 0.56 -18.16
CA SER A 57 -4.73 1.94 -18.50
C SER A 57 -5.42 2.88 -17.53
N THR A 58 -4.85 4.07 -17.38
CA THR A 58 -5.48 5.16 -16.65
C THR A 58 -6.13 6.09 -17.67
N GLU A 59 -7.41 6.41 -17.48
CA GLU A 59 -8.10 7.37 -18.35
C GLU A 59 -7.51 8.79 -18.22
N PRO A 60 -7.62 9.66 -19.23
CA PRO A 60 -7.22 11.06 -19.10
C PRO A 60 -7.80 11.73 -17.85
N LEU A 61 -6.99 12.49 -17.11
CA LEU A 61 -7.41 13.08 -15.82
C LEU A 61 -8.60 14.05 -15.93
N GLY A 62 -8.87 14.59 -17.12
CA GLY A 62 -10.04 15.44 -17.38
C GLY A 62 -11.36 14.67 -17.50
N TYR A 63 -11.34 13.34 -17.57
CA TYR A 63 -12.56 12.53 -17.65
C TYR A 63 -13.15 12.32 -16.25
N ALA A 64 -14.48 12.49 -16.17
CA ALA A 64 -15.23 12.37 -14.94
C ALA A 64 -15.17 10.94 -14.39
N ARG A 65 -15.04 10.83 -13.06
CA ARG A 65 -14.91 9.56 -12.32
C ARG A 65 -15.75 9.63 -11.06
N THR A 66 -16.24 8.47 -10.63
CA THR A 66 -16.86 8.32 -9.32
C THR A 66 -15.88 7.63 -8.38
N PHE A 67 -15.40 8.37 -7.38
CA PHE A 67 -14.50 7.80 -6.37
C PHE A 67 -15.28 7.11 -5.26
N SER A 68 -14.90 5.87 -4.94
CA SER A 68 -15.40 5.15 -3.77
C SER A 68 -14.28 5.02 -2.74
N ARG A 69 -14.63 5.20 -1.47
CA ARG A 69 -13.71 4.96 -0.34
C ARG A 69 -13.38 3.48 -0.16
N ASN A 70 -14.28 2.60 -0.61
CA ASN A 70 -14.11 1.15 -0.50
C ASN A 70 -14.64 0.46 -1.76
N PRO A 71 -13.91 0.52 -2.89
CA PRO A 71 -14.25 -0.24 -4.08
C PRO A 71 -14.21 -1.75 -3.80
N PRO A 72 -15.03 -2.55 -4.49
CA PRO A 72 -15.09 -3.99 -4.28
C PRO A 72 -13.75 -4.65 -4.61
N TYR A 73 -13.45 -5.72 -3.88
CA TYR A 73 -12.36 -6.65 -4.22
C TYR A 73 -12.86 -7.66 -5.25
N GLU A 74 -11.95 -8.08 -6.12
CA GLU A 74 -12.14 -9.15 -7.09
C GLU A 74 -11.14 -10.28 -6.82
N ARG A 75 -11.48 -11.51 -7.23
CA ARG A 75 -10.56 -12.64 -7.13
C ARG A 75 -9.42 -12.48 -8.12
N ALA A 76 -8.17 -12.55 -7.65
CA ALA A 76 -6.98 -12.46 -8.49
C ALA A 76 -6.67 -13.83 -9.14
N GLY A 77 -7.48 -14.23 -10.12
CA GLY A 77 -7.32 -15.48 -10.86
C GLY A 77 -7.28 -16.71 -9.95
N ASN A 78 -6.19 -17.48 -10.04
CA ASN A 78 -5.95 -18.71 -9.27
C ASN A 78 -4.98 -18.50 -8.08
N SER A 79 -4.65 -17.26 -7.73
CA SER A 79 -3.62 -16.94 -6.72
C SER A 79 -4.06 -17.14 -5.27
N LEU A 80 -5.32 -17.55 -5.04
CA LEU A 80 -5.97 -17.63 -3.73
C LEU A 80 -6.11 -16.28 -3.01
N LEU A 81 -5.77 -15.17 -3.66
CA LEU A 81 -5.88 -13.83 -3.13
C LEU A 81 -6.94 -13.02 -3.88
N ASN A 82 -7.35 -11.92 -3.26
CA ASN A 82 -8.17 -10.90 -3.89
C ASN A 82 -7.33 -9.65 -4.18
N TYR A 83 -7.74 -8.90 -5.19
CA TYR A 83 -7.13 -7.63 -5.56
C TYR A 83 -8.20 -6.60 -5.91
N ARG A 84 -7.83 -5.32 -5.87
CA ARG A 84 -8.59 -4.23 -6.46
C ARG A 84 -7.66 -3.17 -7.00
N ILE A 85 -8.06 -2.57 -8.11
CA ILE A 85 -7.36 -1.46 -8.75
C ILE A 85 -8.36 -0.32 -8.83
N TYR A 86 -8.01 0.82 -8.26
CA TYR A 86 -8.93 1.94 -8.18
C TYR A 86 -8.19 3.26 -8.09
N GLU A 87 -8.94 4.35 -8.19
CA GLU A 87 -8.42 5.68 -8.00
C GLU A 87 -8.99 6.30 -6.73
N ARG A 88 -8.19 7.14 -6.06
CA ARG A 88 -8.64 7.96 -4.93
C ARG A 88 -8.09 9.38 -5.05
N PHE A 89 -8.80 10.32 -4.46
CA PHE A 89 -8.31 11.70 -4.37
C PHE A 89 -7.41 11.88 -3.15
N SER A 90 -6.27 12.55 -3.34
CA SER A 90 -5.34 12.95 -2.28
C SER A 90 -4.96 14.43 -2.46
N ILE A 91 -4.30 15.03 -1.47
CA ILE A 91 -3.86 16.44 -1.50
C ILE A 91 -2.94 16.72 -2.70
N GLY A 92 -2.25 15.69 -3.25
CA GLY A 92 -1.43 15.76 -4.45
C GLY A 92 -2.13 15.41 -5.77
N GLY A 93 -3.47 15.24 -5.78
CA GLY A 93 -4.23 14.87 -6.98
C GLY A 93 -4.77 13.44 -6.95
N ILE A 94 -5.13 12.92 -8.12
CA ILE A 94 -5.69 11.58 -8.27
C ILE A 94 -4.56 10.56 -8.15
N GLN A 95 -4.74 9.58 -7.27
CA GLN A 95 -3.81 8.48 -7.05
C GLN A 95 -4.43 7.19 -7.58
N THR A 96 -3.69 6.44 -8.40
CA THR A 96 -3.98 5.05 -8.70
C THR A 96 -3.51 4.19 -7.53
N VAL A 97 -4.32 3.24 -7.10
CA VAL A 97 -4.07 2.37 -5.94
C VAL A 97 -4.35 0.92 -6.33
N ILE A 98 -3.45 0.04 -5.92
CA ILE A 98 -3.64 -1.41 -5.96
C ILE A 98 -3.57 -1.94 -4.54
N ASP A 99 -4.60 -2.65 -4.12
CA ASP A 99 -4.59 -3.43 -2.88
C ASP A 99 -4.66 -4.92 -3.21
N VAL A 100 -3.88 -5.72 -2.48
CA VAL A 100 -3.92 -7.18 -2.53
C VAL A 100 -4.08 -7.72 -1.12
N ALA A 101 -5.05 -8.60 -0.90
CA ALA A 101 -5.32 -9.19 0.41
C ALA A 101 -5.81 -10.63 0.29
N PRO A 102 -5.60 -11.46 1.33
CA PRO A 102 -6.28 -12.75 1.42
C PRO A 102 -7.81 -12.57 1.54
N PRO A 103 -8.60 -13.56 1.11
CA PRO A 103 -10.05 -13.51 1.24
C PRO A 103 -10.51 -13.59 2.69
N ASP A 104 -11.69 -13.04 2.96
CA ASP A 104 -12.48 -13.26 4.19
C ASP A 104 -11.75 -13.02 5.53
N GLY A 105 -10.74 -12.14 5.53
CA GLY A 105 -9.97 -11.80 6.73
C GLY A 105 -8.97 -12.87 7.17
N HIS A 106 -8.74 -13.89 6.34
CA HIS A 106 -7.71 -14.89 6.56
C HIS A 106 -6.31 -14.28 6.49
N PRO A 107 -5.31 -14.88 7.16
CA PRO A 107 -3.91 -14.55 6.93
C PRO A 107 -3.42 -15.17 5.62
N ALA A 108 -2.41 -14.55 5.00
CA ALA A 108 -1.70 -15.10 3.86
C ALA A 108 -1.00 -16.41 4.25
N ILE A 109 -1.19 -17.45 3.45
CA ILE A 109 -0.63 -18.79 3.71
C ILE A 109 0.79 -18.98 3.16
N ALA A 110 1.20 -18.10 2.25
CA ALA A 110 2.51 -18.07 1.61
C ALA A 110 3.00 -16.63 1.48
N ASN A 111 4.25 -16.46 1.04
CA ASN A 111 4.76 -15.15 0.66
C ASN A 111 4.39 -14.89 -0.80
N TYR A 112 3.94 -13.67 -1.08
CA TYR A 112 3.60 -13.25 -2.42
C TYR A 112 4.39 -12.01 -2.81
N GLU A 113 4.90 -12.01 -4.04
CA GLU A 113 5.50 -10.86 -4.69
C GLU A 113 4.43 -10.18 -5.56
N ILE A 114 4.37 -8.87 -5.44
CA ILE A 114 3.45 -8.01 -6.17
C ILE A 114 4.30 -7.03 -6.98
N GLU A 115 4.12 -7.04 -8.29
CA GLU A 115 4.93 -6.24 -9.21
C GLU A 115 4.02 -5.43 -10.14
N VAL A 116 4.35 -4.15 -10.31
CA VAL A 116 3.75 -3.28 -11.31
C VAL A 116 4.84 -2.77 -12.23
N ARG A 117 4.67 -3.05 -13.52
CA ARG A 117 5.48 -2.45 -14.59
C ARG A 117 4.67 -1.40 -15.32
N ARG A 118 5.33 -0.42 -15.93
CA ARG A 118 4.67 0.56 -16.79
C ARG A 118 5.38 0.66 -18.13
N ILE A 119 4.61 0.82 -19.21
CA ILE A 119 5.12 0.97 -20.58
C ILE A 119 4.47 2.22 -21.20
N PRO A 120 5.25 3.16 -21.76
CA PRO A 120 4.69 4.33 -22.44
C PRO A 120 3.76 3.92 -23.59
N VAL A 121 2.53 4.47 -23.63
CA VAL A 121 1.50 4.11 -24.62
C VAL A 121 1.93 4.47 -26.05
N ALA A 122 2.64 5.58 -26.21
CA ALA A 122 3.09 6.07 -27.52
C ALA A 122 4.33 5.34 -28.07
N THR A 123 4.89 4.38 -27.34
CA THR A 123 6.16 3.73 -27.70
C THR A 123 6.01 2.20 -27.71
N PRO A 124 5.53 1.60 -28.81
CA PRO A 124 5.25 0.15 -28.89
C PRO A 124 6.46 -0.75 -28.61
N ASN A 125 7.67 -0.26 -28.84
CA ASN A 125 8.92 -1.00 -28.66
C ASN A 125 9.62 -0.68 -27.32
N ALA A 126 8.98 0.08 -26.42
CA ALA A 126 9.58 0.37 -25.13
C ALA A 126 9.73 -0.91 -24.30
N ALA A 127 10.90 -1.10 -23.68
CA ALA A 127 11.16 -2.26 -22.84
C ALA A 127 10.24 -2.31 -21.60
N GLY A 128 9.79 -1.14 -21.12
CA GLY A 128 8.97 -1.00 -19.92
C GLY A 128 9.78 -1.04 -18.64
N ASP A 129 9.38 -0.26 -17.65
CA ASP A 129 10.10 -0.13 -16.39
C ASP A 129 9.44 -0.95 -15.29
N CYS A 130 10.25 -1.52 -14.40
CA CYS A 130 9.75 -1.95 -13.10
C CYS A 130 9.41 -0.69 -12.29
N PHE A 131 8.14 -0.50 -11.98
CA PHE A 131 7.66 0.76 -11.44
C PHE A 131 7.48 0.70 -9.93
N HIS A 132 6.72 -0.29 -9.45
CA HIS A 132 6.52 -0.51 -8.03
C HIS A 132 6.47 -1.99 -7.70
N THR A 133 6.87 -2.32 -6.48
CA THR A 133 6.79 -3.67 -5.94
C THR A 133 6.30 -3.64 -4.51
N ALA A 134 5.57 -4.66 -4.09
CA ALA A 134 5.18 -4.88 -2.71
C ALA A 134 5.22 -6.37 -2.39
N ARG A 135 5.09 -6.70 -1.10
CA ARG A 135 5.00 -8.08 -0.64
C ARG A 135 3.81 -8.27 0.29
N LEU A 136 3.18 -9.43 0.16
CA LEU A 136 2.25 -9.94 1.16
C LEU A 136 2.90 -11.14 1.83
N SER A 137 3.41 -10.93 3.04
CA SER A 137 4.17 -11.96 3.77
C SER A 137 3.25 -13.00 4.42
N THR A 138 3.72 -14.23 4.58
CA THR A 138 3.00 -15.28 5.31
C THR A 138 2.56 -14.78 6.69
N GLY A 139 1.31 -15.06 7.07
CA GLY A 139 0.71 -14.62 8.33
C GLY A 139 0.09 -13.22 8.30
N SER A 140 0.41 -12.39 7.30
CA SER A 140 -0.17 -11.04 7.17
C SER A 140 -1.63 -11.10 6.68
N ARG A 141 -2.48 -10.17 7.15
CA ARG A 141 -3.89 -10.07 6.74
C ARG A 141 -4.13 -9.09 5.59
N GLY A 142 -3.07 -8.41 5.14
CA GLY A 142 -3.16 -7.37 4.12
C GLY A 142 -3.92 -6.10 4.60
N PRO A 143 -4.21 -5.19 3.65
CA PRO A 143 -3.76 -5.25 2.26
C PRO A 143 -2.26 -4.93 2.14
N ALA A 144 -1.61 -5.59 1.18
CA ALA A 144 -0.39 -5.06 0.59
C ALA A 144 -0.80 -4.01 -0.45
N THR A 145 -0.37 -2.76 -0.24
CA THR A 145 -0.84 -1.62 -1.02
C THR A 145 0.30 -0.98 -1.81
N ILE A 146 0.03 -0.66 -3.08
CA ILE A 146 0.88 0.17 -3.93
C ILE A 146 0.03 1.36 -4.40
N SER A 147 0.59 2.56 -4.42
CA SER A 147 -0.08 3.72 -5.02
C SER A 147 0.88 4.71 -5.66
N TRP A 148 0.40 5.41 -6.69
CA TRP A 148 1.15 6.46 -7.40
C TRP A 148 0.20 7.50 -8.00
N GLU A 149 0.74 8.64 -8.43
CA GLU A 149 -0.03 9.66 -9.16
C GLU A 149 -0.55 9.11 -10.49
N ALA A 150 -1.86 9.24 -10.71
CA ALA A 150 -2.52 8.71 -11.89
C ALA A 150 -1.96 9.34 -13.18
N ASP A 151 -1.48 8.50 -14.10
CA ASP A 151 -0.85 8.94 -15.35
C ASP A 151 -1.36 8.11 -16.53
N ALA A 152 -2.03 8.78 -17.47
CA ALA A 152 -2.62 8.18 -18.66
C ALA A 152 -1.60 7.91 -19.79
N SER A 153 -0.35 8.37 -19.64
CA SER A 153 0.69 8.18 -20.65
C SER A 153 1.32 6.79 -20.65
N TYR A 154 0.96 5.93 -19.68
CA TYR A 154 1.45 4.57 -19.54
C TYR A 154 0.31 3.54 -19.51
N THR A 155 0.60 2.36 -20.04
CA THR A 155 -0.12 1.13 -19.68
C THR A 155 0.61 0.44 -18.54
N TYR A 156 -0.14 0.02 -17.53
CA TYR A 156 0.36 -0.65 -16.34
C TYR A 156 0.13 -2.16 -16.44
N TYR A 157 1.13 -2.94 -16.03
CA TYR A 157 1.12 -4.39 -16.04
C TYR A 157 1.34 -4.89 -14.61
N PHE A 158 0.29 -5.48 -14.04
CA PHE A 158 0.27 -6.01 -12.69
C PHE A 158 0.56 -7.52 -12.72
N THR A 159 1.46 -7.98 -11.85
CA THR A 159 1.74 -9.40 -11.62
C THR A 159 1.70 -9.69 -10.13
N LEU A 160 1.00 -10.75 -9.77
CA LEU A 160 0.93 -11.31 -8.43
C LEU A 160 1.37 -12.78 -8.50
N SER A 161 2.38 -13.15 -7.74
CA SER A 161 2.90 -14.53 -7.70
C SER A 161 3.30 -14.92 -6.29
N GLU A 162 3.05 -16.17 -5.93
CA GLU A 162 3.67 -16.83 -4.78
C GLU A 162 5.19 -16.98 -5.01
N ILE A 163 6.00 -16.88 -3.94
CA ILE A 163 7.49 -17.00 -3.98
C ILE A 163 8.05 -18.00 -2.96
#